data_AF-A0A353LSE2-F1
#
_entry.id   AF-A0A353LSE2-F1
#
_cell.length_a   1.000
_cell.length_b   1.000
_cell.length_c   1.000
_cell.angle_alpha   90.00
_cell.angle_beta   90.00
_cell.angle_gamma   90.00
#
_symmetry.space_group_name_H-M   'P 1'
#
loop_
_entity.id
_entity.type
_entity.pdbx_description
1 polymer ?
#
loop_
_entity_poly.entity_id
_entity_poly.type
_entity_poly.pdbx_seq_one_letter_code
_entity_poly.pdbx_strand_id
1 'polypeptide(L)' 'SVWLRADVGLLLKRVARRNNRPLLKQGDPAEIMTRLRDERYPVYAQADITVDSTDAPHEEIVDAIITALQGYFSDP' A
#
# COMPACT_ATOMS: atom_id res chain seq x y z
N SER A 1 -1.38 -10.43 -9.65
CA SER A 1 -1.01 -9.06 -9.26
C SER A 1 -0.70 -9.04 -7.77
N VAL A 2 0.08 -8.05 -7.30
CA VAL A 2 0.46 -7.92 -5.87
C VAL A 2 -0.04 -6.58 -5.34
N TRP A 3 -0.74 -6.60 -4.22
CA TRP A 3 -1.18 -5.40 -3.51
C TRP A 3 -0.35 -5.17 -2.23
N LEU A 4 0.25 -3.98 -2.13
CA LEU A 4 0.85 -3.48 -0.89
C LEU A 4 -0.17 -2.72 -0.06
N ARG A 5 -0.71 -3.38 0.97
CA ARG A 5 -1.73 -2.81 1.87
C ARG A 5 -1.04 -2.09 3.03
N ALA A 6 -1.54 -0.92 3.41
CA ALA A 6 -0.99 -0.14 4.54
C ALA A 6 -2.11 0.66 5.19
N ASP A 7 -2.05 0.86 6.50
CA ASP A 7 -3.04 1.69 7.17
C ASP A 7 -2.94 3.17 6.74
N VAL A 8 -4.05 3.90 6.89
CA VAL A 8 -4.13 5.32 6.48
C VAL A 8 -3.11 6.18 7.23
N GLY A 9 -2.84 5.88 8.49
CA GLY A 9 -1.84 6.60 9.29
C GLY A 9 -0.43 6.45 8.71
N LEU A 10 -0.03 5.23 8.34
CA LEU A 10 1.24 4.96 7.68
C LEU A 10 1.32 5.61 6.30
N LEU A 11 0.25 5.54 5.50
CA LEU A 11 0.18 6.22 4.21
C LEU A 11 0.37 7.72 4.34
N LEU A 12 -0.30 8.36 5.32
CA LEU A 12 -0.18 9.79 5.61
C LEU A 12 1.24 10.19 6.03
N LYS A 13 1.86 9.43 6.93
CA LYS A 13 3.26 9.66 7.34
C LYS A 13 4.22 9.61 6.16
N ARG A 14 4.01 8.68 5.22
CA ARG A 14 4.88 8.49 4.05
C ARG A 14 4.72 9.59 3.02
N VAL A 15 3.48 10.00 2.72
CA VAL A 15 3.22 11.06 1.74
C VAL A 15 3.63 12.44 2.25
N ALA A 16 3.59 12.68 3.57
CA ALA A 16 4.04 13.93 4.17
C ALA A 16 5.53 14.22 3.93
N ARG A 17 6.36 13.19 3.74
CA ARG A 17 7.82 13.35 3.53
C ARG A 17 8.18 13.98 2.18
N ARG A 18 7.28 14.00 1.19
CA ARG A 18 7.57 14.53 -0.17
C ARG A 18 6.43 15.38 -0.71
N ASN A 19 6.75 16.62 -1.10
CA ASN A 19 5.77 17.61 -1.55
C ASN A 19 5.37 17.48 -3.05
N ASN A 20 5.58 16.30 -3.65
CA ASN A 20 5.29 16.00 -5.05
C ASN A 20 4.00 15.18 -5.23
N ARG A 21 3.00 15.43 -4.39
CA ARG A 21 1.71 14.71 -4.38
C ARG A 21 0.55 15.65 -4.78
N PRO A 22 0.28 15.90 -6.07
CA PRO A 22 -0.71 16.88 -6.52
C PRO A 22 -2.11 16.66 -5.92
N LEU A 23 -2.54 15.40 -5.81
CA LEU A 23 -3.85 15.04 -5.26
C LEU A 23 -4.00 15.40 -3.78
N LEU A 24 -2.91 15.49 -3.02
CA LEU A 24 -2.93 15.78 -1.58
C LEU A 24 -2.66 17.25 -1.26
N LYS A 25 -2.51 18.11 -2.29
CA LYS A 25 -2.25 19.55 -2.09
C LYS A 25 -3.51 20.38 -1.89
N GLN A 26 -4.69 19.80 -2.15
CA GLN A 26 -5.96 20.53 -2.21
C GLN A 26 -6.91 20.03 -1.11
N GLY A 27 -6.80 20.59 0.09
CA GLY A 27 -7.64 20.23 1.24
C GLY A 27 -6.88 19.44 2.31
N ASP A 28 -7.61 18.76 3.20
CA ASP A 28 -7.03 17.92 4.25
C ASP A 28 -6.48 16.61 3.66
N PRO A 29 -5.16 16.35 3.74
CA PRO A 29 -4.56 15.11 3.25
C PRO A 29 -5.18 13.85 3.87
N ALA A 30 -5.65 13.90 5.13
CA ALA A 30 -6.26 12.76 5.81
C ALA A 30 -7.62 12.39 5.21
N GLU A 31 -8.47 13.39 4.98
CA GLU A 31 -9.76 13.19 4.31
C GLU A 31 -9.57 12.68 2.88
N ILE A 32 -8.66 13.30 2.12
CA ILE A 32 -8.38 12.90 0.73
C ILE A 32 -7.84 11.47 0.68
N MET A 33 -6.87 11.13 1.55
CA MET A 33 -6.30 9.78 1.60
C MET A 33 -7.37 8.74 1.96
N THR A 34 -8.24 9.05 2.93
CA THR A 34 -9.34 8.16 3.33
C THR A 34 -10.33 7.94 2.19
N ARG A 35 -10.74 9.01 1.50
CA ARG A 35 -11.62 8.90 0.33
C ARG A 35 -10.97 8.08 -0.79
N LEU A 36 -9.71 8.37 -1.14
CA LEU A 36 -8.98 7.64 -2.17
C LEU A 36 -8.82 6.16 -1.80
N ARG A 37 -8.63 5.85 -0.52
CA ARG A 37 -8.59 4.48 0.00
C ARG A 37 -9.92 3.79 -0.27
N ASP A 38 -11.03 4.39 0.16
CA ASP A 38 -12.35 3.77 0.10
C ASP A 38 -12.79 3.51 -1.35
N GLU A 39 -12.43 4.41 -2.27
CA GLU A 39 -12.66 4.24 -3.70
C GLU A 39 -11.81 3.13 -4.33
N ARG A 40 -10.55 2.96 -3.88
CA ARG A 40 -9.55 2.12 -4.59
C ARG A 40 -9.32 0.76 -3.95
N TYR A 41 -9.51 0.62 -2.64
CA TYR A 41 -9.30 -0.63 -1.93
C TYR A 41 -10.12 -1.80 -2.47
N PRO A 42 -11.40 -1.63 -2.83
CA PRO A 42 -12.17 -2.72 -3.45
C PRO A 42 -11.55 -3.23 -4.76
N VAL A 43 -10.84 -2.37 -5.49
CA VAL A 43 -10.12 -2.74 -6.72
C VAL A 43 -8.79 -3.42 -6.37
N TYR A 44 -8.01 -2.85 -5.46
CA TYR A 44 -6.72 -3.43 -5.05
C TYR A 44 -6.86 -4.78 -4.34
N ALA A 45 -7.96 -4.99 -3.61
CA ALA A 45 -8.29 -6.23 -2.93
C ALA A 45 -8.55 -7.41 -3.88
N GLN A 46 -8.69 -7.16 -5.19
CA GLN A 46 -8.80 -8.21 -6.21
C GLN A 46 -7.43 -8.80 -6.59
N ALA A 47 -6.34 -8.31 -6.00
CA ALA A 47 -5.02 -8.86 -6.28
C ALA A 47 -4.86 -10.29 -5.74
N ASP A 48 -4.21 -11.14 -6.53
CA ASP A 48 -3.95 -12.54 -6.16
C ASP A 48 -3.14 -12.66 -4.86
N ILE A 49 -2.25 -11.69 -4.62
CA ILE A 49 -1.38 -11.64 -3.44
C ILE A 49 -1.53 -10.29 -2.75
N THR A 50 -1.74 -10.32 -1.44
CA THR A 50 -1.74 -9.13 -0.58
C THR A 50 -0.58 -9.21 0.40
N VAL A 51 0.22 -8.15 0.49
CA VAL A 51 1.32 -8.01 1.45
C VAL A 51 1.09 -6.75 2.26
N ASP A 52 1.13 -6.88 3.58
CA ASP A 52 1.03 -5.75 4.49
C ASP A 52 2.36 -4.98 4.53
N SER A 53 2.34 -3.75 4.05
CA SER A 53 3.44 -2.82 4.16
C SER A 53 3.42 -2.17 5.55
N THR A 54 4.45 -2.49 6.33
CA THR A 54 4.72 -1.92 7.66
C THR A 54 5.78 -0.83 7.56
N ASP A 55 6.13 -0.15 8.66
CA ASP A 55 7.24 0.82 8.71
C ASP A 55 8.62 0.13 8.77
N ALA A 56 8.72 -1.08 8.21
CA ALA A 56 9.97 -1.82 8.08
C ALA A 56 10.85 -1.28 6.93
N PRO A 57 12.16 -1.58 6.93
CA PRO A 57 13.04 -1.38 5.79
C PRO A 57 12.45 -1.95 4.49
N HIS A 58 12.80 -1.33 3.36
CA HIS A 58 12.31 -1.80 2.06
C HIS A 58 12.72 -3.24 1.76
N GLU A 59 13.91 -3.66 2.21
CA GLU A 59 14.43 -5.02 2.02
C GLU A 59 13.50 -6.05 2.64
N GLU A 60 13.01 -5.83 3.87
CA GLU A 60 12.08 -6.75 4.53
C GLU A 60 10.75 -6.88 3.79
N ILE A 61 10.24 -5.77 3.24
CA ILE A 61 9.01 -5.80 2.43
C ILE A 61 9.25 -6.54 1.11
N VAL A 62 10.42 -6.36 0.49
CA VAL A 62 10.79 -7.08 -0.73
C VAL A 62 10.88 -8.58 -0.46
N ASP A 63 11.54 -8.98 0.63
CA ASP A 63 11.63 -10.39 1.02
C ASP A 63 10.25 -11.00 1.29
N ALA A 64 9.37 -10.26 1.98
CA ALA A 64 7.99 -10.70 2.20
C ALA A 64 7.21 -10.90 0.89
N ILE A 65 7.40 -10.01 -0.10
CA ILE A 65 6.81 -10.17 -1.44
C ILE A 65 7.37 -11.42 -2.13
N ILE A 66 8.69 -11.64 -2.08
CA ILE A 66 9.33 -12.81 -2.69
C ILE A 66 8.80 -14.10 -2.06
N THR A 67 8.71 -14.16 -0.73
CA THR A 67 8.15 -15.33 -0.03
C THR A 67 6.69 -15.57 -0.41
N ALA A 68 5.87 -14.52 -0.48
CA ALA A 68 4.47 -14.64 -0.88
C ALA A 68 4.33 -15.13 -2.34
N LEU A 69 5.18 -14.64 -3.25
CA LEU A 69 5.23 -15.10 -4.63
C LEU A 69 5.64 -16.56 -4.73
N GLN A 70 6.66 -16.98 -3.97
CA GLN A 70 7.09 -18.38 -3.93
C GLN A 70 5.95 -19.28 -3.45
N GLY A 71 5.26 -18.91 -2.37
CA GLY A 71 4.10 -19.67 -1.88
C GLY A 71 3.00 -19.77 -2.94
N TYR A 72 2.65 -18.65 -3.56
CA TYR A 72 1.60 -18.60 -4.59
C TYR A 72 1.88 -19.48 -5.82
N PHE A 73 3.14 -19.59 -6.25
CA PHE A 73 3.53 -20.42 -7.41
C PHE A 73 3.91 -21.86 -7.04
N SER A 74 4.06 -22.17 -5.75
CA SER A 74 4.38 -23.53 -5.28
C SER A 74 3.13 -24.33 -4.92
N ASP A 75 1.99 -23.66 -4.73
CA ASP A 75 0.69 -24.32 -4.63
C ASP A 75 0.24 -24.76 -6.04
N PRO A 76 -0.01 -26.05 -6.27
CA PRO A 76 -0.36 -26.59 -7.59
C PRO A 76 -1.78 -26.23 -8.07
#